data_AF-A0A7S2IEC9-F1
#
_entry.id   AF-A0A7S2IEC9-F1
#
_cell.length_a   1.000
_cell.length_b   1.000
_cell.length_c   1.000
_cell.angle_alpha   90.00
_cell.angle_beta   90.00
_cell.angle_gamma   90.00
#
_symmetry.space_group_name_H-M   'P 1'
#
loop_
_entity.id
_entity.type
_entity.pdbx_description
1 polymer ?
#
loop_
_entity_poly.entity_id
_entity_poly.type
_entity_poly.pdbx_seq_one_letter_code
_entity_poly.pdbx_strand_id
1 'polypeptide(L)'
;GLRYQRQPAVALAAMPEEKEMNDFDKFIDRWNTRGGAILATFLGLIFVQLFEKVLEATGVESMSAGIFTSGVFFVGMLGWTLTYFTRVMNKSTTYAQQLEEYEREVMMRRLKELDEEEIAALCEEVGIKADEISDV
;
A
#
# COMPACT_ATOMS: atom_id res chain seq x y z
N GLY A 1 -11.55 20.55 34.07
CA GLY A 1 -10.32 20.13 33.38
C GLY A 1 -9.71 18.94 34.08
N LEU A 2 -10.25 17.74 33.81
CA LEU A 2 -9.85 16.52 34.49
C LEU A 2 -9.36 15.50 33.47
N ARG A 3 -8.11 15.09 33.69
CA ARG A 3 -7.63 13.71 33.51
C ARG A 3 -7.63 13.18 32.08
N TYR A 4 -6.67 13.69 31.31
CA TYR A 4 -5.98 12.90 30.28
C TYR A 4 -5.11 11.85 30.99
N GLN A 5 -5.76 10.85 31.59
CA GLN A 5 -5.10 9.78 32.33
C GLN A 5 -4.63 8.74 31.31
N ARG A 6 -3.37 8.89 30.88
CA ARG A 6 -2.46 7.83 30.42
C ARG A 6 -3.14 6.46 30.24
N GLN A 7 -3.46 6.09 28.99
CA GLN A 7 -3.39 4.69 28.55
C GLN A 7 -2.15 4.50 27.67
N PRO A 8 -0.94 4.28 28.24
CA PRO A 8 0.22 3.88 27.46
C PRO A 8 0.37 2.36 27.35
N ALA A 9 -0.42 1.56 28.10
CA ALA A 9 -0.17 0.12 28.22
C ALA A 9 -0.96 -0.74 27.21
N VAL A 10 -2.22 -0.41 26.93
CA VAL A 10 -3.08 -1.26 26.07
C VAL A 10 -2.76 -1.07 24.58
N ALA A 11 -2.35 0.14 24.17
CA ALA A 11 -1.94 0.42 22.79
C ALA A 11 -0.59 -0.22 22.41
N LEU A 12 0.27 -0.51 23.39
CA LEU A 12 1.60 -1.10 23.16
C LEU A 12 1.54 -2.63 22.98
N ALA A 13 0.50 -3.28 23.51
CA ALA A 13 0.33 -4.73 23.48
C ALA A 13 -0.19 -5.27 22.13
N ALA A 14 -0.64 -4.39 21.25
CA ALA A 14 -1.12 -4.72 19.90
C ALA A 14 -0.18 -4.20 18.80
N MET A 15 1.11 -4.05 19.10
CA MET A 15 2.09 -3.89 18.02
C MET A 15 2.13 -5.22 17.27
N PRO A 16 1.75 -5.25 15.97
CA PRO A 16 1.92 -6.46 15.18
C PRO A 16 3.41 -6.83 15.28
N GLU A 17 3.66 -8.09 15.63
CA GLU A 17 5.00 -8.67 15.67
C GLU A 17 5.75 -8.21 14.40
N GLU A 18 6.87 -7.49 14.55
CA GLU A 18 7.67 -7.07 13.40
C GLU A 18 8.09 -8.35 12.67
N LYS A 19 7.39 -8.69 11.59
CA LYS A 19 7.80 -9.78 10.71
C LYS A 19 9.25 -9.47 10.34
N GLU A 20 10.19 -10.33 10.72
CA GLU A 20 11.58 -10.17 10.35
C GLU A 20 11.69 -10.16 8.82
N MET A 21 11.67 -8.96 8.25
CA MET A 21 11.79 -8.77 6.81
C MET A 21 13.21 -9.17 6.41
N ASN A 22 13.29 -10.06 5.43
CA ASN A 22 14.57 -10.51 4.88
C ASN A 22 15.34 -9.32 4.31
N ASP A 23 16.66 -9.40 4.19
CA ASP A 23 17.48 -8.28 3.70
C ASP A 23 17.09 -7.83 2.28
N PHE A 24 16.56 -8.74 1.48
CA PHE A 24 15.98 -8.44 0.17
C PHE A 24 14.67 -7.65 0.29
N ASP A 25 13.79 -8.00 1.23
CA ASP A 25 12.53 -7.29 1.46
C ASP A 25 12.80 -5.87 1.98
N LYS A 26 13.79 -5.70 2.86
CA LYS A 26 14.25 -4.38 3.31
C LYS A 26 14.85 -3.55 2.16
N PHE A 27 15.55 -4.20 1.24
CA PHE A 27 16.10 -3.55 0.05
C PHE A 27 14.99 -3.09 -0.92
N ILE A 28 13.99 -3.93 -1.16
CA ILE A 28 12.81 -3.60 -1.98
C ILE A 28 11.95 -2.52 -1.30
N ASP A 29 11.82 -2.53 0.03
CA ASP A 29 11.12 -1.48 0.76
C ASP A 29 11.86 -0.13 0.66
N ARG A 30 13.20 -0.16 0.63
CA ARG A 30 14.00 1.03 0.32
C ARG A 30 13.82 1.53 -1.11
N TRP A 31 13.35 0.69 -2.02
CA TRP A 31 12.93 1.09 -3.37
C TRP A 31 11.56 1.80 -3.36
N ASN A 32 10.68 1.46 -2.42
CA ASN A 32 9.35 2.08 -2.25
C ASN A 32 9.41 3.45 -1.53
N THR A 33 10.50 3.77 -0.87
CA THR A 33 10.73 5.09 -0.25
C THR A 33 11.28 6.12 -1.27
N ARG A 34 11.22 7.43 -0.93
CA ARG A 34 11.58 8.56 -1.82
C ARG A 34 13.00 8.44 -2.44
N GLY A 35 13.91 7.71 -1.79
CA GLY A 35 15.27 7.44 -2.28
C GLY A 35 15.31 6.48 -3.48
N GLY A 36 14.38 5.52 -3.55
CA GLY A 36 14.28 4.58 -4.66
C GLY A 36 13.96 5.27 -6.00
N ALA A 37 13.09 6.28 -5.97
CA ALA A 37 12.76 7.07 -7.16
C ALA A 37 13.98 7.83 -7.73
N ILE A 38 14.85 8.35 -6.86
CA ILE A 38 16.07 9.05 -7.27
C ILE A 38 17.06 8.08 -7.91
N LEU A 39 17.30 6.93 -7.26
CA LEU A 39 18.17 5.89 -7.81
C LEU A 39 17.66 5.34 -9.15
N ALA A 40 16.35 5.09 -9.25
CA ALA A 40 15.70 4.66 -10.49
C ALA A 40 15.88 5.69 -11.61
N THR A 41 15.87 6.99 -11.29
CA THR A 41 16.10 8.05 -12.28
C THR A 41 17.52 8.01 -12.82
N PHE A 42 18.53 7.91 -11.94
CA PHE A 42 19.93 7.80 -12.40
C PHE A 42 20.18 6.54 -13.22
N LEU A 43 19.66 5.39 -12.76
CA LEU A 43 19.75 4.13 -13.51
C LEU A 43 19.03 4.21 -14.85
N GLY A 44 17.86 4.88 -14.90
CA GLY A 44 17.11 5.12 -16.12
C GLY A 44 17.88 5.96 -17.13
N LEU A 45 18.55 7.03 -16.70
CA LEU A 45 19.39 7.86 -17.58
C LEU A 45 20.59 7.08 -18.12
N ILE A 46 21.25 6.29 -17.28
CA ILE A 46 22.36 5.41 -17.70
C ILE A 46 21.84 4.36 -18.69
N PHE A 47 20.69 3.75 -18.41
CA PHE A 47 20.06 2.78 -19.29
C PHE A 47 19.73 3.36 -20.66
N VAL A 48 19.15 4.56 -20.73
CA VAL A 48 18.83 5.25 -21.98
C VAL A 48 20.09 5.47 -22.82
N GLN A 49 21.17 5.95 -22.21
CA GLN A 49 22.45 6.16 -22.89
C GLN A 49 23.07 4.85 -23.39
N LEU A 50 23.04 3.81 -22.55
CA LEU A 50 23.57 2.50 -22.92
C LEU A 50 22.76 1.85 -24.05
N PHE A 51 21.43 1.99 -24.01
CA PHE A 51 20.52 1.45 -25.00
C PHE A 51 20.79 2.02 -26.40
N GLU A 52 20.97 3.34 -26.50
CA GLU A 52 21.35 3.99 -27.76
C GLU A 52 22.68 3.44 -28.30
N LYS A 53 23.69 3.30 -27.43
CA LYS A 53 25.01 2.75 -27.83
C LYS A 53 24.97 1.29 -28.23
N VAL A 54 24.13 0.48 -27.60
CA VAL A 54 23.90 -0.90 -28.01
C VAL A 54 23.27 -0.95 -29.40
N LEU A 55 22.28 -0.09 -29.69
CA LEU A 55 21.67 -0.01 -31.02
C LEU A 55 22.70 0.41 -32.08
N GLU A 56 23.51 1.44 -31.81
CA GLU A 56 24.59 1.86 -32.71
C GLU A 56 25.60 0.72 -32.95
N ALA A 57 25.96 -0.04 -31.91
CA ALA A 57 26.88 -1.17 -32.02
C ALA A 57 26.32 -2.34 -32.87
N THR A 58 25.00 -2.46 -32.99
CA THR A 58 24.35 -3.44 -33.89
C THR A 58 24.26 -2.97 -35.35
N GLY A 59 24.79 -1.78 -35.66
CA GLY A 59 24.81 -1.21 -37.01
C GLY A 59 23.62 -0.30 -37.33
N VAL A 60 22.82 0.08 -36.33
CA VAL A 60 21.74 1.07 -36.51
C VAL A 60 22.36 2.46 -36.65
N GLU A 61 21.93 3.21 -37.67
CA GLU A 61 22.36 4.60 -37.86
C GLU A 61 21.95 5.45 -36.65
N SER A 62 22.85 6.34 -36.21
CA SER A 62 22.68 7.17 -35.00
C SER A 62 21.35 7.93 -34.95
N MET A 63 20.89 8.50 -36.08
CA MET A 63 19.58 9.17 -36.16
C MET A 63 18.42 8.22 -35.83
N SER A 64 18.43 7.02 -36.40
CA SER A 64 17.39 6.01 -36.16
C SER A 64 17.47 5.47 -34.73
N ALA A 65 18.68 5.22 -34.22
CA ALA A 65 18.91 4.78 -32.85
C ALA A 65 18.35 5.80 -31.82
N GLY A 66 18.55 7.09 -32.07
CA GLY A 66 17.98 8.17 -31.26
C GLY A 66 16.44 8.17 -31.26
N ILE A 67 15.79 7.92 -32.40
CA ILE A 67 14.32 7.83 -32.51
C ILE A 67 13.80 6.64 -31.71
N PHE A 68 14.40 5.44 -31.86
CA PHE A 68 13.98 4.26 -31.10
C PHE A 68 14.17 4.45 -29.59
N THR A 69 15.33 4.98 -29.19
CA THR A 69 15.64 5.26 -27.78
C THR A 69 14.63 6.24 -27.18
N SER A 70 14.32 7.32 -27.91
CA SER A 70 13.33 8.31 -27.48
C SER A 70 11.92 7.72 -27.39
N GLY A 71 11.53 6.88 -28.36
CA GLY A 71 10.24 6.20 -28.36
C GLY A 71 10.08 5.24 -27.19
N VAL A 72 11.09 4.41 -26.92
CA VAL A 72 11.11 3.50 -25.76
C VAL A 72 11.06 4.28 -24.45
N PHE A 73 11.84 5.36 -24.33
CA PHE A 73 11.83 6.20 -23.14
C PHE A 73 10.45 6.84 -22.91
N PHE A 74 9.81 7.35 -23.95
CA PHE A 74 8.48 7.94 -23.87
C PHE A 74 7.42 6.91 -23.44
N VAL A 75 7.41 5.72 -24.06
CA VAL A 75 6.51 4.62 -23.68
C VAL A 75 6.76 4.17 -22.24
N GLY A 76 8.02 4.07 -21.82
CA GLY A 76 8.40 3.77 -20.45
C GLY A 76 7.89 4.81 -19.46
N MET A 77 7.98 6.09 -19.80
CA MET A 77 7.47 7.20 -18.99
C MET A 77 5.95 7.17 -18.88
N LEU A 78 5.24 6.86 -19.96
CA LEU A 78 3.79 6.66 -19.94
C LEU A 78 3.41 5.46 -19.06
N GLY A 79 4.12 4.33 -19.20
CA GLY A 79 3.92 3.15 -18.36
C GLY A 79 4.15 3.44 -16.88
N TRP A 80 5.24 4.14 -16.55
CA TRP A 80 5.54 4.58 -15.19
C TRP A 80 4.45 5.49 -14.64
N THR A 81 3.98 6.47 -15.43
CA THR A 81 2.90 7.38 -15.05
C THR A 81 1.59 6.64 -14.79
N LEU A 82 1.29 5.61 -15.59
CA LEU A 82 0.08 4.80 -15.43
C LEU A 82 0.06 4.03 -14.10
N THR A 83 1.22 3.70 -13.51
CA THR A 83 1.28 3.08 -12.16
C THR A 83 0.70 3.98 -11.07
N TYR A 84 0.78 5.31 -11.23
CA TYR A 84 0.14 6.24 -10.29
C TYR A 84 -1.36 6.24 -10.49
N PHE A 85 -1.84 6.09 -11.73
CA PHE A 85 -3.27 6.00 -12.01
C PHE A 85 -3.90 4.76 -11.34
N THR A 86 -3.26 3.59 -11.46
CA THR A 86 -3.73 2.37 -10.79
C THR A 86 -3.64 2.46 -9.26
N ARG A 87 -2.61 3.12 -8.73
CA ARG A 87 -2.48 3.36 -7.28
C ARG A 87 -3.57 4.30 -6.75
N VAL A 88 -3.95 5.32 -7.50
CA VAL A 88 -5.04 6.24 -7.13
C VAL A 88 -6.40 5.55 -7.18
N MET A 89 -6.62 4.69 -8.17
CA MET A 89 -7.89 3.96 -8.32
C MET A 89 -8.18 2.99 -7.18
N ASN A 90 -7.15 2.30 -6.65
CA ASN A 90 -7.36 1.28 -5.62
C ASN A 90 -7.70 1.85 -4.23
N LYS A 91 -7.54 3.15 -3.96
CA LYS A 91 -7.96 3.90 -2.74
C LYS A 91 -7.80 3.21 -1.36
N SER A 92 -7.05 2.11 -1.25
CA SER A 92 -6.76 1.42 0.00
C SER A 92 -5.65 2.17 0.73
N THR A 93 -6.01 3.23 1.44
CA THR A 93 -5.06 3.88 2.33
C THR A 93 -4.95 3.04 3.60
N THR A 94 -3.73 2.81 4.08
CA THR A 94 -3.49 2.11 5.34
C THR A 94 -4.26 2.75 6.49
N TYR A 95 -4.48 4.07 6.45
CA TYR A 95 -5.32 4.77 7.43
C TYR A 95 -6.79 4.36 7.37
N ALA A 96 -7.39 4.27 6.18
CA ALA A 96 -8.78 3.82 6.04
C ALA A 96 -8.95 2.37 6.54
N GLN A 97 -7.97 1.50 6.26
CA GLN A 97 -7.96 0.13 6.75
C GLN A 97 -7.79 0.07 8.28
N GLN A 98 -6.89 0.87 8.85
CA GLN A 98 -6.69 0.96 10.30
C GLN A 98 -7.93 1.49 11.02
N LEU A 99 -8.64 2.46 10.43
CA LEU A 99 -9.85 3.03 11.01
C LEU A 99 -10.98 2.00 11.00
N GLU A 100 -11.20 1.31 9.89
CA GLU A 100 -12.22 0.26 9.76
C GLU A 100 -11.98 -0.89 10.75
N GLU A 101 -10.72 -1.33 10.90
CA GLU A 101 -10.35 -2.38 11.85
C GLU A 101 -10.61 -1.96 13.30
N TYR A 102 -10.25 -0.72 13.65
CA TYR A 102 -10.50 -0.16 14.97
C TYR A 102 -12.01 -0.01 15.26
N GLU A 103 -12.78 0.49 14.29
CA GLU A 103 -14.23 0.64 14.41
C GLU A 103 -14.92 -0.72 14.58
N ARG A 104 -14.50 -1.73 13.80
CA ARG A 104 -14.96 -3.12 13.92
C ARG A 104 -14.65 -3.71 15.29
N GLU A 105 -13.43 -3.55 15.79
CA GLU A 105 -13.06 -4.03 17.13
C GLU A 105 -13.87 -3.36 18.24
N VAL A 106 -14.08 -2.05 18.17
CA VAL A 106 -14.86 -1.31 19.18
C VAL A 106 -16.33 -1.74 19.14
N MET A 107 -16.92 -1.90 17.96
CA MET A 107 -18.29 -2.35 17.80
C MET A 107 -18.49 -3.75 18.38
N MET A 108 -17.58 -4.68 18.12
CA MET A 108 -17.61 -6.04 18.69
C MET A 108 -17.44 -6.05 20.22
N ARG A 109 -16.61 -5.14 20.78
CA ARG A 109 -16.50 -4.99 22.24
C ARG A 109 -17.81 -4.50 22.85
N ARG A 110 -18.51 -3.56 22.20
CA ARG A 110 -19.83 -3.08 22.65
C ARG A 110 -20.90 -4.15 22.56
N LEU A 111 -20.89 -4.97 21.51
CA LEU A 111 -21.79 -6.11 21.38
C LEU A 111 -21.58 -7.15 22.47
N LYS A 112 -20.32 -7.48 22.83
CA LYS A 112 -20.02 -8.42 23.92
C LYS A 112 -20.36 -7.91 25.32
N GLU A 113 -20.56 -6.60 25.50
CA GLU A 113 -20.99 -5.98 26.76
C GLU A 113 -22.52 -6.00 26.95
N LEU A 114 -23.29 -6.23 25.88
CA LEU A 114 -24.76 -6.31 25.90
C LEU A 114 -25.22 -7.74 26.25
N ASP A 115 -26.40 -7.86 26.85
CA ASP A 115 -27.00 -9.17 27.12
C ASP A 115 -27.45 -9.85 25.82
N GLU A 116 -27.48 -11.18 25.78
CA GLU A 116 -27.84 -11.94 24.57
C GLU A 116 -29.24 -11.59 24.03
N GLU A 117 -30.18 -11.22 24.92
CA GLU A 117 -31.51 -10.73 24.56
C GLU A 117 -31.48 -9.34 23.89
N GLU A 118 -30.61 -8.42 24.35
CA GLU A 118 -30.49 -7.08 23.78
C GLU A 118 -29.79 -7.10 22.42
N ILE A 119 -28.79 -7.98 22.24
CA ILE A 119 -28.13 -8.20 20.95
C ILE A 119 -29.12 -8.76 19.93
N ALA A 120 -29.95 -9.73 20.33
CA ALA A 120 -30.97 -10.31 19.45
C ALA A 120 -31.98 -9.26 19.00
N ALA A 121 -32.44 -8.40 19.90
CA ALA A 121 -33.36 -7.30 19.58
C ALA A 121 -32.73 -6.27 18.61
N LEU A 122 -31.46 -5.90 18.83
CA LEU A 122 -30.74 -5.00 17.92
C LEU A 122 -30.53 -5.63 16.54
N CYS A 123 -30.17 -6.91 16.47
CA CYS A 123 -29.98 -7.64 15.21
C CYS A 123 -31.28 -7.77 14.41
N GLU A 124 -32.40 -8.00 15.11
CA GLU A 124 -33.75 -8.02 14.50
C GLU A 124 -34.13 -6.65 13.90
N GLU A 125 -33.78 -5.54 14.56
CA GLU A 125 -34.06 -4.17 14.06
C GLU A 125 -33.29 -3.85 12.76
N VAL A 126 -32.06 -4.35 12.60
CA VAL A 126 -31.25 -4.16 11.38
C VAL A 126 -31.42 -5.28 10.34
N GLY A 127 -32.22 -6.31 10.64
CA GLY A 127 -32.48 -7.44 9.75
C GLY A 127 -31.31 -8.43 9.58
N ILE A 128 -30.41 -8.48 10.56
CA ILE A 128 -29.26 -9.39 10.62
C ILE A 128 -29.59 -10.51 11.62
N LYS A 129 -29.16 -11.75 11.36
CA LYS A 129 -29.33 -12.85 12.31
C LYS A 129 -28.13 -12.91 13.27
N ALA A 130 -28.38 -12.98 14.58
CA ALA A 130 -27.31 -12.99 15.59
C ALA A 130 -26.34 -14.18 15.43
N ASP A 131 -26.85 -15.28 14.89
CA ASP A 131 -26.16 -16.50 14.51
C ASP A 131 -25.11 -16.31 13.38
N GLU A 132 -25.15 -15.20 12.62
CA GLU A 132 -24.13 -14.88 11.60
C GLU A 132 -22.96 -14.06 12.16
N ILE A 133 -23.06 -13.52 13.38
CA ILE A 133 -22.05 -12.63 13.98
C ILE A 133 -20.98 -13.45 14.75
N SER A 134 -21.29 -14.67 15.18
CA SER A 134 -20.34 -15.52 15.92
C SER A 134 -19.26 -16.18 15.06
N ASP A 135 -19.43 -16.18 13.74
CA ASP A 135 -18.58 -16.90 12.77
C ASP A 135 -17.62 -15.99 11.96
N VAL A 136 -17.51 -14.70 12.33
CA VAL A 136 -16.57 -13.71 11.76
C VAL A 136 -15.55 -13.27 12.80
#